data_AF-A0A9Q1UXY0-F1
#
_entry.id   AF-A0A9Q1UXY0-F1
#
_cell.length_a   1.000
_cell.length_b   1.000
_cell.length_c   1.000
_cell.angle_alpha   90.00
_cell.angle_beta   90.00
_cell.angle_gamma   90.00
#
_symmetry.space_group_name_H-M   'P 1'
#
loop_
_entity.id
_entity.type
_entity.pdbx_description
1 polymer ?
#
loop_
_entity_poly.entity_id
_entity_poly.type
_entity_poly.pdbx_seq_one_letter_code
_entity_poly.pdbx_strand_id
1 'polypeptide(L)'
;MKTGQGLWLELNYADGGMHNYPRTFLIMSVNDEYIQMLNVSSLNGKQYKVGFKSNKNIEYYKPPFWKQSFVKLDGLYILENDKRLEDFLVQDHRRIKPSQLLDIQSAYTEYEKNGGKIDIIKFSIDEILELNQPSARNESAYTKATEDQN
;
A
#
# COMPACT_ATOMS: atom_id res chain seq x y z
N MET A 1 -7.88 8.73 9.74
CA MET A 1 -6.64 8.24 9.07
C MET A 1 -5.46 9.21 9.23
N LYS A 2 -4.20 8.72 9.26
CA LYS A 2 -2.97 9.52 9.43
C LYS A 2 -1.85 9.01 8.51
N THR A 3 -0.99 9.93 8.03
CA THR A 3 0.18 9.57 7.22
C THR A 3 1.14 8.64 7.95
N GLY A 4 1.76 7.72 7.21
CA GLY A 4 2.65 6.69 7.72
C GLY A 4 1.96 5.46 8.32
N GLN A 5 0.62 5.44 8.42
CA GLN A 5 -0.13 4.24 8.77
C GLN A 5 -0.20 3.27 7.58
N GLY A 6 -0.46 1.99 7.86
CA GLY A 6 -0.73 0.98 6.83
C GLY A 6 -2.19 0.57 6.80
N LEU A 7 -2.71 0.25 5.61
CA LEU A 7 -4.01 -0.41 5.43
C LEU A 7 -3.83 -1.79 4.80
N TRP A 8 -4.70 -2.73 5.14
CA TRP A 8 -4.81 -4.04 4.50
C TRP A 8 -6.08 -4.10 3.66
N LEU A 9 -5.94 -4.02 2.33
CA LEU A 9 -7.06 -3.89 1.40
C LEU A 9 -6.88 -4.77 0.16
N GLU A 10 -8.00 -5.25 -0.35
CA GLU A 10 -8.13 -5.88 -1.67
C GLU A 10 -8.59 -4.80 -2.66
N LEU A 11 -7.69 -4.41 -3.58
CA LEU A 11 -7.91 -3.36 -4.58
C LEU A 11 -7.28 -3.78 -5.90
N ASN A 12 -7.93 -3.44 -7.03
CA ASN A 12 -7.37 -3.62 -8.37
C ASN A 12 -6.01 -2.92 -8.51
N TYR A 13 -5.18 -3.41 -9.42
CA TYR A 13 -3.88 -2.81 -9.67
C TYR A 13 -4.01 -1.45 -10.36
N ALA A 14 -3.12 -0.53 -10.01
CA ALA A 14 -3.11 0.80 -10.63
C ALA A 14 -2.85 0.75 -12.15
N ASP A 15 -2.13 -0.27 -12.62
CA ASP A 15 -1.85 -0.54 -14.04
C ASP A 15 -3.04 -1.16 -14.81
N GLY A 16 -4.20 -1.32 -14.16
CA GLY A 16 -5.41 -1.88 -14.76
C GLY A 16 -5.56 -3.39 -14.59
N GLY A 17 -4.60 -4.08 -13.97
CA GLY A 17 -4.74 -5.50 -13.67
C GLY A 17 -5.76 -5.78 -12.55
N MET A 18 -6.38 -6.96 -12.58
CA MET A 18 -7.29 -7.40 -11.52
C MET A 18 -6.53 -7.85 -10.27
N HIS A 19 -7.07 -7.52 -9.11
CA HIS A 19 -6.57 -8.05 -7.85
C HIS A 19 -6.77 -9.56 -7.75
N ASN A 20 -5.99 -10.20 -6.89
CA ASN A 20 -6.13 -11.62 -6.61
C ASN A 20 -5.87 -12.00 -5.16
N TYR A 21 -5.61 -11.01 -4.30
CA TYR A 21 -5.49 -11.14 -2.85
C TYR A 21 -5.37 -9.73 -2.21
N PRO A 22 -5.71 -9.59 -0.92
CA PRO A 22 -5.48 -8.35 -0.17
C PRO A 22 -3.99 -8.00 -0.02
N ARG A 23 -3.67 -6.72 0.02
CA ARG A 23 -2.30 -6.19 0.09
C ARG A 23 -2.19 -5.09 1.13
N THR A 24 -0.97 -4.86 1.58
CA THR A 24 -0.70 -3.71 2.45
C THR A 24 -0.40 -2.47 1.64
N PHE A 25 -0.96 -1.34 2.05
CA PHE A 25 -0.73 -0.02 1.49
C PHE A 25 -0.17 0.91 2.56
N LEU A 26 0.73 1.81 2.20
CA LEU A 26 1.27 2.85 3.07
C LEU A 26 0.59 4.19 2.75
N ILE A 27 0.02 4.85 3.75
CA ILE A 27 -0.55 6.19 3.59
C ILE A 27 0.56 7.22 3.45
N MET A 28 0.59 7.89 2.30
CA MET A 28 1.56 8.93 1.95
C MET A 28 1.06 10.33 2.30
N SER A 29 -0.21 10.61 2.06
CA SER A 29 -0.86 11.89 2.36
C SER A 29 -2.34 11.69 2.70
N VAL A 30 -2.90 12.62 3.47
CA VAL A 30 -4.31 12.65 3.86
C VAL A 30 -4.77 14.11 3.84
N ASN A 31 -5.93 14.37 3.26
CA ASN A 31 -6.69 15.61 3.45
C ASN A 31 -8.17 15.28 3.71
N ASP A 32 -9.04 16.28 3.75
CA ASP A 32 -10.45 16.08 4.10
C ASP A 32 -11.25 15.26 3.08
N GLU A 33 -10.79 15.20 1.82
CA GLU A 33 -11.50 14.54 0.72
C GLU A 33 -10.92 13.16 0.40
N TYR A 34 -9.59 13.01 0.46
CA TYR A 34 -8.92 11.82 -0.03
C TYR A 34 -7.66 11.43 0.76
N ILE A 35 -7.30 10.16 0.60
CA ILE A 35 -6.10 9.52 1.10
C ILE A 35 -5.29 9.05 -0.11
N GLN A 36 -4.00 9.38 -0.14
CA GLN A 36 -3.08 8.86 -1.15
C GLN A 36 -2.18 7.80 -0.53
N MET A 37 -2.04 6.68 -1.22
CA MET A 37 -1.28 5.53 -0.74
C MET A 37 -0.43 4.90 -1.83
N LEU A 38 0.61 4.18 -1.39
CA LEU A 38 1.44 3.35 -2.25
C LEU A 38 1.36 1.89 -1.80
N ASN A 39 1.44 0.97 -2.76
CA ASN A 39 1.43 -0.47 -2.50
C ASN A 39 2.75 -0.93 -1.87
N VAL A 40 2.67 -1.75 -0.83
CA VAL A 40 3.81 -2.31 -0.10
C VAL A 40 3.87 -3.82 -0.30
N SER A 41 5.05 -4.34 -0.61
CA SER A 41 5.29 -5.78 -0.73
C SER A 41 6.42 -6.24 0.17
N SER A 42 6.29 -7.46 0.69
CA SER A 42 7.35 -8.16 1.41
C SER A 42 8.59 -8.35 0.51
N LEU A 43 9.77 -8.32 1.10
CA LEU A 43 11.02 -8.63 0.39
C LEU A 43 11.30 -10.13 0.24
N ASN A 44 10.51 -10.98 0.90
CA ASN A 44 10.72 -12.42 0.89
C ASN A 44 10.70 -12.97 -0.55
N GLY A 45 11.83 -13.54 -1.00
CA GLY A 45 12.02 -14.03 -2.37
C GLY A 45 12.02 -12.95 -3.47
N LYS A 46 12.05 -11.66 -3.11
CA LYS A 46 11.91 -10.51 -4.02
C LYS A 46 13.03 -9.48 -3.81
N GLN A 47 14.14 -9.87 -3.21
CA GLN A 47 15.25 -8.97 -2.85
C GLN A 47 15.79 -8.20 -4.06
N TYR A 48 15.85 -8.84 -5.23
CA TYR A 48 16.28 -8.20 -6.48
C TYR A 48 15.41 -7.02 -6.90
N LYS A 49 14.13 -6.95 -6.47
CA LYS A 49 13.20 -5.88 -6.86
C LYS A 49 13.57 -4.53 -6.28
N VAL A 50 14.34 -4.48 -5.20
CA VAL A 50 14.85 -3.23 -4.61
C VAL A 50 15.80 -2.49 -5.56
N GLY A 51 16.44 -3.20 -6.49
CA GLY A 51 17.30 -2.58 -7.50
C GLY A 51 16.53 -1.80 -8.57
N PHE A 52 15.21 -1.94 -8.67
CA PHE A 52 14.40 -1.20 -9.63
C PHE A 52 14.11 0.21 -9.14
N LYS A 53 14.24 1.19 -10.04
CA LYS A 53 13.98 2.61 -9.74
C LYS A 53 12.56 2.88 -9.25
N SER A 54 11.60 2.04 -9.63
CA SER A 54 10.21 2.15 -9.19
C SER A 54 9.94 1.53 -7.81
N ASN A 55 10.97 1.05 -7.09
CA ASN A 55 10.82 0.48 -5.76
C ASN A 55 11.74 1.18 -4.77
N LYS A 56 11.27 1.33 -3.53
CA LYS A 56 12.06 1.85 -2.41
C LYS A 56 12.02 0.88 -1.24
N ASN A 57 13.20 0.45 -0.79
CA ASN A 57 13.32 -0.38 0.41
C ASN A 57 12.79 0.35 1.64
N ILE A 58 12.13 -0.38 2.54
CA ILE A 58 11.69 0.11 3.83
C ILE A 58 12.58 -0.53 4.90
N GLU A 59 13.55 0.23 5.40
CA GLU A 59 14.49 -0.24 6.41
C GLU A 59 13.81 -0.36 7.78
N TYR A 60 13.10 0.70 8.19
CA TYR A 60 12.36 0.74 9.45
C TYR A 60 10.90 0.34 9.24
N TYR A 61 10.69 -0.92 8.84
CA TYR A 61 9.39 -1.41 8.39
C TYR A 61 8.39 -1.73 9.52
N LYS A 62 8.86 -2.08 10.71
CA LYS A 62 8.01 -2.48 11.85
C LYS A 62 8.02 -1.42 12.96
N PRO A 63 6.85 -0.89 13.35
CA PRO A 63 5.56 -0.90 12.63
C PRO A 63 5.62 -0.05 11.33
N PRO A 64 4.64 -0.17 10.40
CA PRO A 64 3.38 -0.92 10.47
C PRO A 64 3.42 -2.28 9.75
N PHE A 65 4.57 -2.72 9.27
CA PHE A 65 4.72 -4.00 8.56
C PHE A 65 5.40 -5.03 9.47
N TRP A 66 5.01 -6.30 9.33
CA TRP A 66 5.61 -7.39 10.11
C TRP A 66 6.92 -7.91 9.52
N LYS A 67 7.09 -7.75 8.21
CA LYS A 67 8.23 -8.24 7.44
C LYS A 67 8.96 -7.10 6.77
N GLN A 68 10.24 -7.31 6.53
CA GLN A 68 11.03 -6.41 5.69
C GLN A 68 10.34 -6.26 4.34
N SER A 69 10.15 -5.02 3.91
CA SER A 69 9.25 -4.69 2.81
C SER A 69 9.84 -3.59 1.94
N PHE A 70 9.28 -3.41 0.76
CA PHE A 70 9.54 -2.27 -0.11
C PHE A 70 8.23 -1.67 -0.58
N VAL A 71 8.23 -0.37 -0.84
CA VAL A 71 7.10 0.35 -1.42
C VAL A 71 7.31 0.53 -2.92
N LYS A 72 6.23 0.39 -3.67
CA LYS A 72 6.19 0.62 -5.12
C LYS A 72 5.85 2.08 -5.38
N LEU A 73 6.71 2.77 -6.13
CA LEU A 73 6.60 4.20 -6.45
C LEU A 73 5.80 4.45 -7.74
N ASP A 74 5.59 3.42 -8.55
CA ASP A 74 4.94 3.45 -9.87
C ASP A 74 3.42 3.29 -9.84
N GLY A 75 2.82 3.02 -8.67
CA GLY A 75 1.38 2.83 -8.52
C GLY A 75 0.80 3.68 -7.39
N LEU A 76 0.09 4.75 -7.74
CA LEU A 76 -0.60 5.65 -6.80
C LEU A 76 -2.06 5.26 -6.64
N TYR A 77 -2.47 5.04 -5.39
CA TYR A 77 -3.84 4.72 -5.02
C TYR A 77 -4.47 5.90 -4.31
N ILE A 78 -5.64 6.35 -4.77
CA ILE A 78 -6.37 7.47 -4.19
C ILE A 78 -7.74 6.97 -3.73
N LEU A 79 -8.02 7.11 -2.44
CA LEU A 79 -9.26 6.65 -1.82
C LEU A 79 -10.00 7.86 -1.26
N GLU A 80 -11.33 7.84 -1.26
CA GLU A 80 -12.12 8.78 -0.46
C GLU A 80 -11.75 8.69 1.02
N ASN A 81 -11.62 9.83 1.70
CA ASN A 81 -11.31 9.85 3.13
C ASN A 81 -12.57 9.60 3.97
N ASP A 82 -12.84 8.32 4.25
CA ASP A 82 -13.98 7.89 5.06
C ASP A 82 -13.53 7.18 6.34
N LYS A 83 -14.23 7.42 7.45
CA LYS A 83 -13.96 6.80 8.76
C LYS A 83 -14.02 5.27 8.73
N ARG A 84 -14.82 4.68 7.83
CA ARG A 84 -14.95 3.23 7.65
C ARG A 84 -13.63 2.57 7.23
N LEU A 85 -12.68 3.35 6.72
CA LEU A 85 -11.35 2.85 6.39
C LEU A 85 -10.51 2.48 7.63
N GLU A 86 -10.90 2.92 8.83
CA GLU A 86 -10.20 2.59 10.07
C GLU A 86 -10.24 1.09 10.39
N ASP A 87 -11.28 0.37 9.92
CA ASP A 87 -11.41 -1.09 10.08
C ASP A 87 -10.32 -1.88 9.33
N PHE A 88 -9.63 -1.24 8.39
CA PHE A 88 -8.55 -1.85 7.58
C PHE A 88 -7.15 -1.45 8.06
N LEU A 89 -7.03 -0.65 9.11
CA LEU A 89 -5.73 -0.26 9.64
C LEU A 89 -4.99 -1.46 10.22
N VAL A 90 -3.69 -1.55 9.90
CA VAL A 90 -2.84 -2.60 10.47
C VAL A 90 -2.10 -2.12 11.70
N GLN A 91 -1.61 -3.07 12.51
CA GLN A 91 -0.66 -2.82 13.60
C GLN A 91 -1.10 -1.81 14.65
N ASP A 92 -2.34 -1.91 15.13
CA ASP A 92 -2.90 -1.02 16.16
C ASP A 92 -2.75 0.46 15.79
N HIS A 93 -2.92 0.76 14.50
CA HIS A 93 -2.88 2.11 13.94
C HIS A 93 -1.49 2.77 14.06
N ARG A 94 -0.45 1.99 14.35
CA ARG A 94 0.92 2.48 14.47
C ARG A 94 1.45 2.93 13.11
N ARG A 95 2.42 3.83 13.15
CA ARG A 95 3.00 4.48 11.98
C ARG A 95 4.42 4.02 11.75
N ILE A 96 4.81 4.07 10.48
CA ILE A 96 6.21 3.97 10.09
C ILE A 96 7.03 5.11 10.73
N LYS A 97 8.32 4.88 10.93
CA LYS A 97 9.24 5.89 11.46
C LYS A 97 9.16 7.17 10.61
N PRO A 98 9.00 8.37 11.21
CA PRO A 98 8.82 9.61 10.44
C PRO A 98 9.93 9.90 9.42
N SER A 99 11.19 9.62 9.77
CA SER A 99 12.32 9.79 8.84
C SER A 99 12.23 8.86 7.64
N GLN A 100 11.73 7.63 7.83
CA GLN A 100 11.51 6.67 6.76
C GLN A 100 10.35 7.10 5.85
N LEU A 101 9.29 7.69 6.42
CA LEU A 101 8.19 8.25 5.64
C LEU A 101 8.66 9.40 4.74
N LEU A 102 9.43 10.33 5.29
CA LEU A 102 10.00 11.46 4.54
C LEU A 102 10.92 11.00 3.41
N ASP A 103 11.74 9.98 3.67
CA ASP A 103 12.61 9.35 2.66
C ASP A 103 11.79 8.71 1.53
N ILE A 104 10.69 8.00 1.85
CA ILE A 104 9.81 7.43 0.83
C ILE A 104 9.09 8.52 0.02
N GLN A 105 8.58 9.57 0.68
CA GLN A 105 7.94 10.70 0.02
C GLN A 105 8.91 11.39 -0.95
N SER A 106 10.15 11.61 -0.51
CA SER A 106 11.20 12.20 -1.34
C SER A 106 11.53 11.32 -2.55
N ALA A 107 11.67 10.00 -2.33
CA ALA A 107 11.92 9.04 -3.41
C ALA A 107 10.78 8.99 -4.44
N TYR A 108 9.51 9.07 -3.99
CA TYR A 108 8.36 9.16 -4.88
C TYR A 108 8.41 10.42 -5.74
N THR A 109 8.62 11.59 -5.13
CA THR A 109 8.74 12.87 -5.86
C THR A 109 9.92 12.87 -6.83
N GLU A 110 11.05 12.26 -6.46
CA GLU A 110 12.21 12.15 -7.34
C GLU A 110 11.94 11.19 -8.52
N TYR A 111 11.29 10.06 -8.26
CA TYR A 111 10.89 9.11 -9.31
C TYR A 111 9.98 9.80 -10.35
N GLU A 112 8.96 10.52 -9.89
CA GLU A 112 8.06 11.31 -10.75
C GLU A 112 8.82 12.35 -11.57
N LYS A 113 9.62 13.20 -10.91
CA LYS A 113 10.37 14.29 -11.57
C LYS A 113 11.36 13.80 -12.61
N ASN A 114 11.91 12.60 -12.41
CA ASN A 114 12.85 11.97 -13.35
C ASN A 114 12.15 11.20 -14.48
N GLY A 115 10.85 11.42 -14.70
CA GLY A 115 10.09 10.81 -15.80
C GLY A 115 9.62 9.39 -15.51
N GLY A 116 9.60 8.98 -14.23
CA GLY A 116 8.98 7.72 -13.82
C GLY A 116 7.50 7.69 -14.17
N LYS A 117 7.04 6.59 -14.77
CA LYS A 117 5.63 6.40 -15.09
C LYS A 117 4.88 6.05 -13.81
N ILE A 118 3.84 6.81 -13.50
CA ILE A 118 2.96 6.57 -12.35
C ILE A 118 1.58 6.22 -12.87
N ASP A 119 1.19 4.97 -12.67
CA ASP A 119 -0.18 4.53 -12.89
C ASP A 119 -1.02 4.95 -11.68
N ILE A 120 -2.17 5.59 -11.93
CA ILE A 120 -3.03 6.16 -10.89
C ILE A 120 -4.40 5.49 -10.95
N ILE A 121 -4.90 5.04 -9.81
CA ILE A 121 -6.24 4.50 -9.66
C ILE A 121 -6.97 5.16 -8.49
N LYS A 122 -8.28 5.35 -8.66
CA LYS A 122 -9.15 5.97 -7.66
C LYS A 122 -10.24 5.00 -7.25
N PHE A 123 -10.62 5.06 -5.97
CA PHE A 123 -11.72 4.26 -5.44
C PHE A 123 -12.61 5.11 -4.53
N SER A 124 -13.91 4.97 -4.72
CA SER A 124 -14.93 5.40 -3.77
C SER A 124 -14.98 4.45 -2.57
N ILE A 125 -15.56 4.92 -1.47
CA ILE A 125 -15.73 4.07 -0.29
C ILE A 125 -16.62 2.84 -0.57
N ASP A 126 -17.65 2.98 -1.41
CA ASP A 126 -18.55 1.88 -1.72
C ASP A 126 -17.85 0.78 -2.53
N GLU A 127 -17.01 1.15 -3.51
CA GLU A 127 -16.17 0.19 -4.25
C GLU A 127 -15.18 -0.53 -3.33
N ILE A 128 -14.56 0.18 -2.38
CA ILE A 128 -13.63 -0.42 -1.41
C ILE A 128 -14.36 -1.45 -0.56
N LEU A 129 -15.54 -1.09 -0.04
CA LEU A 129 -16.32 -1.97 0.82
C LEU A 129 -16.84 -3.20 0.07
N GLU A 130 -17.21 -3.06 -1.21
CA GLU A 130 -17.62 -4.18 -2.06
C GLU A 130 -16.45 -5.16 -2.29
N LEU A 131 -15.29 -4.64 -2.71
CA LEU A 131 -14.10 -5.46 -3.00
C LEU A 131 -13.57 -6.20 -1.78
N ASN A 132 -13.80 -5.67 -0.57
CA ASN A 132 -13.23 -6.21 0.66
C ASN A 132 -14.19 -7.13 1.45
N GLN A 133 -15.37 -7.43 0.90
CA GLN A 133 -16.30 -8.40 1.49
C GLN A 133 -15.71 -9.81 1.53
N PRO A 134 -15.94 -10.61 2.58
CA PRO A 134 -15.49 -12.00 2.64
C PRO A 134 -15.93 -12.86 1.45
N SER A 135 -17.12 -12.61 0.90
CA SER A 135 -17.68 -13.32 -0.25
C SER A 135 -16.98 -13.02 -1.58
N ALA A 136 -16.20 -11.93 -1.66
CA ALA A 136 -15.43 -11.57 -2.86
C ALA A 136 -14.10 -12.35 -2.96
N ARG A 137 -13.70 -13.08 -1.90
CA ARG A 137 -12.39 -13.72 -1.81
C ARG A 137 -12.41 -15.12 -2.41
N ASN A 138 -11.59 -15.36 -3.44
CA ASN A 138 -11.34 -16.72 -3.96
C ASN A 138 -10.47 -17.52 -2.95
N GLU A 139 -10.84 -18.77 -2.66
CA GLU A 139 -10.17 -19.63 -1.66
C GLU A 139 -8.65 -19.80 -1.88
N SER A 140 -8.17 -19.76 -3.13
CA SER A 140 -6.75 -19.90 -3.48
C SER A 140 -5.89 -18.67 -3.13
N ALA A 141 -6.51 -17.50 -2.91
CA ALA A 141 -5.84 -16.26 -2.53
C ALA A 141 -5.36 -16.27 -1.07
N TYR A 142 -6.06 -17.01 -0.21
CA TYR A 142 -5.84 -17.01 1.24
C TYR A 142 -4.49 -17.61 1.64
N THR A 143 -4.02 -18.64 0.93
CA THR A 143 -2.76 -19.33 1.24
C THR A 143 -1.53 -18.42 1.04
N LYS A 144 -1.56 -17.51 0.06
CA LYS A 144 -0.49 -16.53 -0.17
C LYS A 144 -0.55 -15.33 0.78
N ALA A 145 -1.75 -14.90 1.16
CA ALA A 145 -1.95 -13.74 2.03
C ALA A 145 -1.49 -14.00 3.47
N THR A 146 -1.77 -15.18 4.01
CA THR A 146 -1.31 -15.60 5.36
C THR A 146 0.21 -15.78 5.43
N GLU A 147 0.85 -16.20 4.34
CA GLU A 147 2.31 -16.27 4.23
C GLU A 147 2.99 -14.90 4.19
N ASP A 148 2.35 -13.83 3.72
CA ASP A 148 2.93 -12.48 3.73
C ASP A 148 2.73 -11.77 5.09
N GLN A 149 1.76 -12.21 5.91
CA GLN A 149 1.44 -11.63 7.22
C GLN A 149 2.12 -12.31 8.43
N ASN A 150 2.39 -13.63 8.37
CA ASN A 150 3.07 -14.40 9.42
C ASN A 150 4.58 -14.50 9.19
#